data_AF-A0A958HX62-F1
#
_entry.id   AF-A0A958HX62-F1
#
_cell.length_a   1.000
_cell.length_b   1.000
_cell.length_c   1.000
_cell.angle_alpha   90.00
_cell.angle_beta   90.00
_cell.angle_gamma   90.00
#
_symmetry.space_group_name_H-M   'P 1'
#
loop_
_entity.id
_entity.type
_entity.pdbx_description
1 polymer ?
#
loop_
_entity_poly.entity_id
_entity_poly.type
_entity_poly.pdbx_seq_one_letter_code
_entity_poly.pdbx_strand_id
1 'polypeptide(L)'
;MAKSFLERVKIPHVFVLLTAMVLFCSILTYLIPSGEYQREKKNIQGTERTVILPGTYEKHTKHLTLKGVFIPDSEDGKASPVSLEQFLSAIPRGMEQSADIIFFIFIIGGVLGVLQRTGMVIAVIQKLLALLGERTILLTVILMVLIAIGGSTLGMGEEFIPLVPLFLIISKEMGYDRIFGLAIVMVAADVGFAAATTNPFTVNVAQGIAELTINGTVPFRVLFLAAILTMTIFYVLRYGAKVKKDPSKSLMKDDDFEISHIDFEKIELTNAHIFTLVSSILIFIAILWSVNSLGWWMAEMSGGFILMAIIAVVVSKLPVDEAVKAFIKGMEEMVVAAMVVGFARGIQVGLNDGQILDTLIFSAASILKNFPN
;
A
#
# COMPACT_ATOMS: atom_id res chain seq x y z
N MET A 1 12.60 27.37 25.63
CA MET A 1 12.82 27.68 24.21
C MET A 1 11.47 27.55 23.50
N ALA A 2 10.95 28.61 22.90
CA ALA A 2 9.64 28.55 22.24
C ALA A 2 9.76 27.61 21.03
N LYS A 3 8.96 26.53 20.99
CA LYS A 3 8.92 25.60 19.86
C LYS A 3 8.78 26.36 18.55
N SER A 4 9.62 26.01 17.56
CA SER A 4 9.61 26.55 16.20
C SER A 4 8.18 26.48 15.62
N PHE A 5 7.80 27.42 14.73
CA PHE A 5 6.49 27.38 14.06
C PHE A 5 6.22 25.99 13.44
N LEU A 6 7.24 25.37 12.85
CA LEU A 6 7.18 24.03 12.27
C LEU A 6 6.96 22.93 13.32
N GLU A 7 7.45 23.09 14.56
CA GLU A 7 7.23 22.14 15.66
C GLU A 7 5.83 22.26 16.29
N ARG A 8 5.09 23.34 15.98
CA ARG A 8 3.70 23.55 16.42
C ARG A 8 2.67 23.09 15.38
N VAL A 9 3.08 22.95 14.12
CA VAL A 9 2.23 22.40 13.06
C VAL A 9 2.15 20.89 13.28
N LYS A 10 1.13 20.46 14.01
CA LYS A 10 0.74 19.04 14.04
C LYS A 10 0.10 18.71 12.70
N ILE A 11 0.70 17.79 11.96
CA ILE A 11 0.08 17.24 10.75
C ILE A 11 -1.23 16.57 11.21
N PRO A 12 -2.40 17.01 10.68
CA PRO A 12 -3.67 16.45 11.08
C PRO A 12 -3.80 14.99 10.60
N HIS A 13 -4.71 14.24 11.20
CA HIS A 13 -5.02 12.88 10.77
C HIS A 13 -5.37 12.84 9.28
N VAL A 14 -5.05 11.74 8.59
CA VAL A 14 -5.19 11.61 7.12
C VAL A 14 -6.61 11.93 6.64
N PHE A 15 -7.65 11.50 7.36
CA PHE A 15 -9.04 11.85 7.01
C PHE A 15 -9.31 13.36 7.07
N VAL A 16 -8.79 14.05 8.08
CA VAL A 16 -8.93 15.51 8.21
C VAL A 16 -8.20 16.21 7.06
N LEU A 17 -7.00 15.72 6.71
CA LEU A 17 -6.23 16.23 5.58
C LEU A 17 -6.99 16.06 4.25
N LEU A 18 -7.54 14.86 4.00
CA LEU A 18 -8.26 14.58 2.76
C LEU A 18 -9.58 15.36 2.68
N THR A 19 -10.35 15.46 3.77
CA THR A 19 -11.55 16.31 3.79
C THR A 19 -11.23 17.78 3.57
N ALA A 20 -10.15 18.28 4.17
CA ALA A 20 -9.67 19.64 3.91
C ALA A 20 -9.23 19.83 2.45
N MET A 21 -8.65 18.79 1.82
CA MET A 21 -8.28 18.81 0.41
C MET A 21 -9.52 18.85 -0.49
N VAL A 22 -10.56 18.05 -0.20
CA VAL A 22 -11.84 18.13 -0.93
C VAL A 22 -12.41 19.54 -0.83
N LEU A 23 -12.44 20.13 0.37
CA LEU A 23 -12.93 21.50 0.58
C LEU A 23 -12.11 22.51 -0.23
N PHE A 24 -10.78 22.40 -0.17
CA PHE A 24 -9.87 23.26 -0.91
C PHE A 24 -10.11 23.16 -2.42
N CYS A 25 -10.22 21.95 -2.96
CA CYS A 25 -10.53 21.72 -4.37
C CYS A 25 -11.91 22.27 -4.76
N SER A 26 -12.93 22.11 -3.91
CA SER A 26 -14.25 22.71 -4.11
C SER A 26 -14.19 24.23 -4.20
N ILE A 27 -13.41 24.89 -3.33
CA ILE A 27 -13.21 26.35 -3.39
C ILE A 27 -12.45 26.75 -4.66
N LEU A 28 -11.44 25.97 -5.06
CA LEU A 28 -10.70 26.23 -6.29
C LEU A 28 -11.58 26.18 -7.55
N THR A 29 -12.69 25.44 -7.53
CA THR A 29 -13.64 25.43 -8.65
C THR A 29 -14.28 26.78 -8.93
N TYR A 30 -14.21 27.75 -8.00
CA TYR A 30 -14.66 29.13 -8.26
C TYR A 30 -13.58 29.93 -9.01
N LEU A 31 -12.31 29.66 -8.72
CA LEU A 31 -11.17 30.45 -9.23
C LEU A 31 -10.59 29.91 -10.54
N ILE A 32 -10.45 28.58 -10.66
CA ILE A 32 -9.75 27.93 -11.78
C ILE A 32 -10.70 27.76 -12.97
N PRO A 33 -10.33 28.13 -14.20
CA PRO A 33 -11.19 27.92 -15.37
C PRO A 33 -11.63 26.47 -15.52
N SER A 34 -12.89 26.26 -15.88
CA SER A 34 -13.40 24.93 -16.21
C SER A 34 -13.01 24.58 -17.65
N GLY A 35 -12.74 23.32 -17.90
CA GLY A 35 -12.36 22.81 -19.21
C GLY A 35 -12.40 21.30 -19.25
N GLU A 36 -12.46 20.75 -20.46
CA GLU A 36 -12.56 19.32 -20.66
C GLU A 36 -11.75 18.90 -21.88
N TYR A 37 -11.18 17.69 -21.83
CA TYR A 37 -10.62 17.01 -22.98
C TYR A 37 -11.65 16.09 -23.62
N GLN A 38 -11.61 15.99 -24.96
CA GLN A 38 -12.26 14.87 -25.65
C GLN A 38 -11.54 13.57 -25.30
N ARG A 39 -12.33 12.53 -25.03
CA ARG A 39 -11.86 11.19 -24.67
C ARG A 39 -12.34 10.18 -25.70
N GLU A 40 -11.48 9.22 -26.05
CA GLU A 40 -11.81 8.10 -26.93
C GLU A 40 -11.55 6.77 -26.22
N LYS A 41 -12.41 5.78 -26.45
CA LYS A 41 -12.19 4.42 -25.98
C LYS A 41 -11.17 3.72 -26.88
N LYS A 42 -9.99 3.39 -26.34
CA LYS A 42 -8.96 2.60 -27.01
C LYS A 42 -8.76 1.27 -26.33
N ASN A 43 -8.68 0.19 -27.10
CA ASN A 43 -8.26 -1.09 -26.59
C ASN A 43 -6.73 -1.09 -26.43
N ILE A 44 -6.25 -1.07 -25.19
CA ILE A 44 -4.83 -1.14 -24.86
C ILE A 44 -4.61 -2.42 -24.06
N GLN A 45 -3.87 -3.36 -24.66
CA GLN A 45 -3.53 -4.66 -24.05
C GLN A 45 -4.76 -5.53 -23.71
N GLY A 46 -5.80 -5.50 -24.55
CA GLY A 46 -7.02 -6.30 -24.35
C GLY A 46 -8.07 -5.65 -23.44
N THR A 47 -7.76 -4.50 -22.83
CA THR A 47 -8.68 -3.73 -21.99
C THR A 47 -9.14 -2.46 -22.72
N GLU A 48 -10.45 -2.22 -22.77
CA GLU A 48 -11.01 -0.97 -23.26
C GLU A 48 -10.71 0.17 -22.26
N ARG A 49 -10.02 1.23 -22.71
CA ARG A 49 -9.62 2.36 -21.86
C ARG A 49 -10.10 3.67 -22.43
N THR A 50 -10.57 4.56 -21.57
CA THR A 50 -10.89 5.93 -21.94
C THR A 50 -9.60 6.75 -21.92
N VAL A 51 -9.14 7.19 -23.09
CA VAL A 51 -7.88 7.93 -23.24
C VAL A 51 -8.18 9.36 -23.65
N ILE A 52 -7.53 10.32 -22.99
CA ILE A 52 -7.56 11.74 -23.35
C ILE A 52 -6.90 11.93 -24.72
N LEU A 53 -7.59 12.60 -25.65
CA LEU A 53 -7.03 12.97 -26.94
C LEU A 53 -6.13 14.21 -26.78
N PRO A 54 -4.83 14.12 -27.10
CA PRO A 54 -3.95 15.28 -26.99
C PRO A 54 -4.39 16.41 -27.93
N GLY A 55 -4.41 17.64 -27.42
CA GLY A 55 -4.73 18.84 -28.21
C GLY A 55 -6.22 19.19 -28.32
N THR A 56 -7.13 18.40 -27.72
CA THR A 56 -8.59 18.64 -27.75
C THR A 56 -9.13 19.38 -26.52
N TYR A 57 -8.26 20.00 -25.72
CA TYR A 57 -8.68 20.73 -24.52
C TYR A 57 -9.49 21.97 -24.90
N GLU A 58 -10.71 22.05 -24.38
CA GLU A 58 -11.60 23.20 -24.55
C GLU A 58 -11.98 23.78 -23.19
N LYS A 59 -12.06 25.11 -23.11
CA LYS A 59 -12.50 25.81 -21.91
C LYS A 59 -14.01 25.99 -21.93
N HIS A 60 -14.66 25.71 -20.81
CA HIS A 60 -16.07 25.97 -20.62
C HIS A 60 -16.29 27.30 -19.90
N THR A 61 -17.33 28.04 -20.34
CA THR A 61 -17.77 29.24 -19.62
C THR A 61 -18.46 28.83 -18.32
N LYS A 62 -18.28 29.62 -17.25
CA LYS A 62 -18.87 29.30 -15.94
C LYS A 62 -20.21 29.98 -15.73
N HIS A 63 -21.17 29.22 -15.23
CA HIS A 63 -22.42 29.70 -14.69
C HIS A 63 -22.27 29.91 -13.17
N LEU A 64 -22.32 31.17 -12.72
CA LEU A 64 -22.16 31.54 -11.32
C LEU A 64 -23.47 32.12 -10.80
N THR A 65 -24.17 31.37 -9.97
CA THR A 65 -25.40 31.81 -9.30
C THR A 65 -25.28 31.67 -7.78
N LEU A 66 -26.02 32.51 -7.05
CA LEU A 66 -26.14 32.38 -5.60
C LEU A 66 -26.76 31.04 -5.18
N LYS A 67 -27.66 30.49 -6.01
CA LYS A 67 -28.25 29.17 -5.83
C LYS A 67 -27.21 28.05 -5.98
N GLY A 68 -26.34 28.16 -7.00
CA GLY A 68 -25.24 27.25 -7.28
C GLY A 68 -24.23 27.08 -6.14
N VAL A 69 -24.17 28.03 -5.20
CA VAL A 69 -23.32 27.92 -4.00
C VAL A 69 -23.82 26.83 -3.05
N PHE A 70 -25.13 26.64 -2.94
CA PHE A 70 -25.73 25.71 -1.99
C PHE A 70 -26.11 24.37 -2.63
N ILE A 71 -26.70 24.41 -3.83
CA ILE A 71 -27.29 23.27 -4.54
C ILE A 71 -26.77 23.28 -5.99
N PRO A 72 -26.57 22.12 -6.64
CA PRO A 72 -26.16 22.06 -8.04
C PRO A 72 -27.09 22.87 -8.94
N ASP A 73 -26.51 23.73 -9.76
CA ASP A 73 -27.24 24.56 -10.71
C ASP A 73 -26.49 24.49 -12.04
N SER A 74 -27.02 23.73 -12.99
CA SER A 74 -26.41 23.50 -14.30
C SER A 74 -27.15 24.27 -15.38
N GLU A 75 -26.41 24.97 -16.25
CA GLU A 75 -26.93 25.58 -17.48
C GLU A 75 -26.31 24.86 -18.68
N ASP A 76 -27.12 24.51 -19.69
CA ASP A 76 -26.64 23.79 -20.87
C ASP A 76 -25.45 24.52 -21.53
N GLY A 77 -24.35 23.79 -21.72
CA GLY A 77 -23.13 24.31 -22.33
C GLY A 77 -22.23 25.14 -21.40
N LYS A 78 -22.55 25.25 -20.11
CA LYS A 78 -21.72 25.93 -19.11
C LYS A 78 -21.32 25.00 -17.97
N ALA A 79 -20.13 25.25 -17.43
CA ALA A 79 -19.65 24.60 -16.22
C ALA A 79 -20.17 25.35 -14.99
N SER A 80 -20.33 24.66 -13.87
CA SER A 80 -20.69 25.29 -12.59
C SER A 80 -19.67 24.92 -11.52
N PRO A 81 -19.28 25.86 -10.63
CA PRO A 81 -18.48 25.53 -9.46
C PRO A 81 -19.19 24.49 -8.58
N VAL A 82 -18.40 23.81 -7.75
CA VAL A 82 -18.91 22.82 -6.80
C VAL A 82 -19.76 23.53 -5.74
N SER A 83 -21.00 23.07 -5.61
CA SER A 83 -21.95 23.48 -4.57
C SER A 83 -21.62 22.87 -3.20
N LEU A 84 -22.19 23.43 -2.12
CA LEU A 84 -22.07 22.88 -0.77
C LEU A 84 -22.59 21.43 -0.71
N GLU A 85 -23.70 21.12 -1.38
CA GLU A 85 -24.24 19.76 -1.48
C GLU A 85 -23.26 18.80 -2.16
N GLN A 86 -22.66 19.19 -3.29
CA GLN A 86 -21.66 18.38 -3.98
C GLN A 86 -20.40 18.18 -3.15
N PHE A 87 -19.96 19.20 -2.43
CA PHE A 87 -18.85 19.10 -1.48
C PHE A 87 -19.15 18.08 -0.36
N LEU A 88 -20.31 18.19 0.29
CA LEU A 88 -20.70 17.30 1.38
C LEU A 88 -20.88 15.84 0.91
N SER A 89 -21.37 15.65 -0.32
CA SER A 89 -21.56 14.33 -0.93
C SER A 89 -20.32 13.79 -1.67
N ALA A 90 -19.25 14.57 -1.82
CA ALA A 90 -18.08 14.17 -2.60
C ALA A 90 -17.40 12.92 -2.04
N ILE A 91 -17.22 12.85 -0.71
CA ILE A 91 -16.60 11.68 -0.05
C ILE A 91 -17.50 10.44 -0.13
N PRO A 92 -18.80 10.48 0.23
CA PRO A 92 -19.70 9.35 0.04
C PRO A 92 -19.73 8.84 -1.41
N ARG A 93 -19.87 9.74 -2.39
CA ARG A 93 -19.81 9.37 -3.82
C ARG A 93 -18.44 8.80 -4.20
N GLY A 94 -17.35 9.32 -3.64
CA GLY A 94 -16.02 8.79 -3.82
C GLY A 94 -15.88 7.37 -3.28
N MET A 95 -16.47 7.08 -2.12
CA MET A 95 -16.52 5.74 -1.55
C MET A 95 -17.35 4.78 -2.41
N GLU A 96 -18.52 5.22 -2.90
CA GLU A 96 -19.36 4.43 -3.81
C GLU A 96 -18.61 4.10 -5.12
N GLN A 97 -17.92 5.09 -5.70
CA GLN A 97 -17.14 4.93 -6.94
C GLN A 97 -15.87 4.08 -6.77
N SER A 98 -15.41 3.87 -5.53
CA SER A 98 -14.22 3.05 -5.23
C SER A 98 -14.57 1.85 -4.35
N ALA A 99 -15.84 1.44 -4.33
CA ALA A 99 -16.33 0.37 -3.47
C ALA A 99 -15.60 -0.95 -3.74
N ASP A 100 -15.34 -1.26 -5.00
CA ASP A 100 -14.58 -2.44 -5.42
C ASP A 100 -13.17 -2.48 -4.80
N ILE A 101 -12.45 -1.35 -4.79
CA ILE A 101 -11.13 -1.23 -4.18
C ILE A 101 -11.21 -1.33 -2.65
N ILE A 102 -12.18 -0.64 -2.04
CA ILE A 102 -12.39 -0.65 -0.58
C ILE A 102 -12.65 -2.07 -0.08
N PHE A 103 -13.59 -2.79 -0.71
CA PHE A 103 -13.90 -4.16 -0.34
C PHE A 103 -12.73 -5.11 -0.61
N PHE A 104 -11.98 -4.91 -1.71
CA PHE A 104 -10.79 -5.71 -1.98
C PHE A 104 -9.73 -5.57 -0.88
N ILE A 105 -9.46 -4.35 -0.41
CA ILE A 105 -8.53 -4.10 0.71
C ILE A 105 -9.00 -4.81 1.97
N PHE A 106 -10.29 -4.73 2.30
CA PHE A 106 -10.85 -5.44 3.45
C PHE A 106 -10.69 -6.96 3.34
N ILE A 107 -11.04 -7.54 2.19
CA ILE A 107 -10.91 -8.99 1.98
C ILE A 107 -9.46 -9.44 2.12
N ILE A 108 -8.51 -8.70 1.53
CA ILE A 108 -7.08 -9.02 1.69
C ILE A 108 -6.66 -8.94 3.15
N GLY A 109 -7.03 -7.86 3.86
CA GLY A 109 -6.76 -7.72 5.29
C GLY A 109 -7.25 -8.92 6.09
N GLY A 110 -8.50 -9.32 5.86
CA GLY A 110 -9.07 -10.48 6.54
C GLY A 110 -8.37 -11.80 6.19
N VAL A 111 -8.01 -12.02 4.92
CA VAL A 111 -7.26 -13.20 4.49
C VAL A 111 -5.87 -13.23 5.13
N LEU A 112 -5.17 -12.10 5.18
CA LEU A 112 -3.88 -11.98 5.85
C LEU A 112 -4.00 -12.27 7.35
N GLY A 113 -5.04 -11.76 8.01
CA GLY A 113 -5.35 -12.07 9.41
C GLY A 113 -5.53 -13.58 9.66
N VAL A 114 -6.26 -14.28 8.77
CA VAL A 114 -6.41 -15.74 8.83
C VAL A 114 -5.08 -16.45 8.63
N LEU A 115 -4.30 -16.08 7.61
CA LEU A 115 -2.98 -16.67 7.34
C LEU A 115 -2.03 -16.46 8.51
N GLN A 116 -2.05 -15.29 9.14
CA GLN A 116 -1.25 -14.99 10.32
C GLN A 116 -1.66 -15.87 11.51
N ARG A 117 -2.97 -16.07 11.73
CA ARG A 117 -3.48 -16.92 12.81
C ARG A 117 -3.02 -18.38 12.68
N THR A 118 -2.72 -18.85 11.45
CA THR A 118 -2.15 -20.20 11.25
C THR A 118 -0.74 -20.37 11.81
N GLY A 119 -0.02 -19.29 12.14
CA GLY A 119 1.36 -19.35 12.63
C GLY A 119 2.41 -19.70 11.56
N MET A 120 1.99 -19.90 10.31
CA MET A 120 2.85 -20.33 9.19
C MET A 120 4.06 -19.41 8.97
N VAL A 121 3.84 -18.08 8.93
CA VAL A 121 4.90 -17.10 8.69
C VAL A 121 5.97 -17.17 9.78
N ILE A 122 5.54 -17.22 11.04
CA ILE A 122 6.42 -17.30 12.21
C ILE A 122 7.19 -18.63 12.20
N ALA A 123 6.52 -19.75 11.93
CA ALA A 123 7.14 -21.07 11.89
C ALA A 123 8.23 -21.20 10.81
N VAL A 124 7.99 -20.63 9.62
CA VAL A 124 8.95 -20.62 8.51
C VAL A 124 10.17 -19.79 8.88
N ILE A 125 9.97 -18.61 9.46
CA ILE A 125 11.07 -17.73 9.87
C ILE A 125 11.88 -18.36 11.01
N GLN A 126 11.25 -18.91 12.04
CA GLN A 126 11.93 -19.64 13.12
C GLN A 126 12.73 -20.84 12.58
N LYS A 127 12.20 -21.57 11.59
CA LYS A 127 12.93 -22.67 10.95
C LYS A 127 14.15 -22.19 10.17
N LEU A 128 14.03 -21.10 9.40
CA LEU A 128 15.16 -20.52 8.67
C LEU A 128 16.26 -20.07 9.63
N LEU A 129 15.89 -19.45 10.74
CA LEU A 129 16.81 -19.05 11.80
C LEU A 129 17.55 -20.25 12.40
N ALA A 130 16.85 -21.34 12.71
CA ALA A 130 17.47 -22.56 13.22
C ALA A 130 18.43 -23.24 12.20
N LEU A 131 18.14 -23.14 10.90
CA LEU A 131 18.96 -23.75 9.84
C LEU A 131 20.18 -22.91 9.45
N LEU A 132 20.07 -21.59 9.52
CA LEU A 132 21.05 -20.65 8.95
C LEU A 132 21.65 -19.70 9.99
N GLY A 133 21.34 -19.85 11.28
CA GLY A 133 21.83 -18.99 12.38
C GLY A 133 23.34 -18.75 12.37
N GLU A 134 24.12 -19.78 12.04
CA GLU A 134 25.58 -19.70 11.96
C GLU A 134 26.08 -18.94 10.71
N ARG A 135 25.29 -18.90 9.64
CA ARG A 135 25.62 -18.25 8.36
C ARG A 135 25.03 -16.85 8.29
N THR A 136 25.51 -15.95 9.15
CA THR A 136 24.94 -14.61 9.35
C THR A 136 24.58 -13.87 8.06
N ILE A 137 25.54 -13.75 7.13
CA ILE A 137 25.35 -12.94 5.92
C ILE A 137 24.24 -13.56 5.06
N LEU A 138 24.29 -14.88 4.89
CA LEU A 138 23.29 -15.61 4.10
C LEU A 138 21.90 -15.50 4.73
N LEU A 139 21.82 -15.68 6.05
CA LEU A 139 20.57 -15.53 6.81
C LEU A 139 19.99 -14.12 6.64
N THR A 140 20.81 -13.09 6.82
CA THR A 140 20.42 -11.67 6.67
C THR A 140 19.85 -11.41 5.28
N VAL A 141 20.56 -11.83 4.23
CA VAL A 141 20.14 -11.64 2.84
C VAL A 141 18.80 -12.34 2.57
N ILE A 142 18.68 -13.63 2.94
CA ILE A 142 17.47 -14.42 2.68
C ILE A 142 16.27 -13.80 3.39
N LEU A 143 16.41 -13.43 4.66
CA LEU A 143 15.31 -12.87 5.43
C LEU A 143 14.89 -11.51 4.92
N MET A 144 15.83 -10.61 4.67
CA MET A 144 15.51 -9.29 4.14
C MET A 144 14.81 -9.40 2.78
N VAL A 145 15.22 -10.36 1.94
CA VAL A 145 14.53 -10.64 0.67
C VAL A 145 13.11 -11.16 0.90
N LEU A 146 12.92 -12.15 1.77
CA LEU A 146 11.60 -12.72 2.05
C LEU A 146 10.63 -11.69 2.64
N ILE A 147 11.10 -10.91 3.61
CA ILE A 147 10.32 -9.86 4.27
C ILE A 147 9.99 -8.74 3.28
N ALA A 148 10.96 -8.30 2.45
CA ALA A 148 10.72 -7.30 1.43
C ALA A 148 9.75 -7.79 0.35
N ILE A 149 9.79 -9.08 -0.03
CA ILE A 149 8.77 -9.66 -0.91
C ILE A 149 7.38 -9.57 -0.26
N GLY A 150 7.26 -9.95 1.02
CA GLY A 150 6.02 -9.82 1.78
C GLY A 150 5.46 -8.39 1.80
N GLY A 151 6.31 -7.39 2.08
CA GLY A 151 5.93 -5.97 2.02
C GLY A 151 5.61 -5.49 0.60
N SER A 152 6.33 -5.99 -0.41
CA SER A 152 6.17 -5.55 -1.81
C SER A 152 4.95 -6.13 -2.51
N THR A 153 4.51 -7.33 -2.14
CA THR A 153 3.39 -8.01 -2.79
C THR A 153 2.12 -7.99 -1.97
N LEU A 154 2.21 -8.32 -0.68
CA LEU A 154 1.06 -8.44 0.22
C LEU A 154 0.91 -7.22 1.13
N GLY A 155 1.93 -6.35 1.17
CA GLY A 155 1.94 -5.20 2.07
C GLY A 155 2.13 -5.55 3.53
N MET A 156 2.73 -6.71 3.80
CA MET A 156 3.03 -7.16 5.15
C MET A 156 4.07 -6.24 5.80
N GLY A 157 3.78 -5.78 7.01
CA GLY A 157 4.66 -4.93 7.80
C GLY A 157 4.40 -5.12 9.28
N GLU A 158 3.14 -4.92 9.69
CA GLU A 158 2.72 -5.07 11.08
C GLU A 158 2.84 -6.52 11.57
N GLU A 159 2.70 -7.48 10.67
CA GLU A 159 2.81 -8.91 10.94
C GLU A 159 4.23 -9.33 11.29
N PHE A 160 5.23 -8.51 10.93
CA PHE A 160 6.63 -8.77 11.25
C PHE A 160 7.06 -8.13 12.58
N ILE A 161 6.27 -7.21 13.15
CA ILE A 161 6.56 -6.57 14.44
C ILE A 161 6.73 -7.59 15.58
N PRO A 162 5.87 -8.62 15.71
CA PRO A 162 6.05 -9.66 16.73
C PRO A 162 7.36 -10.44 16.63
N LEU A 163 8.03 -10.41 15.47
CA LEU A 163 9.31 -11.08 15.25
C LEU A 163 10.50 -10.22 15.66
N VAL A 164 10.33 -8.90 15.85
CA VAL A 164 11.43 -8.00 16.22
C VAL A 164 12.21 -8.52 17.44
N PRO A 165 11.60 -8.95 18.55
CA PRO A 165 12.33 -9.51 19.68
C PRO A 165 13.23 -10.69 19.33
N LEU A 166 12.75 -11.61 18.48
CA LEU A 166 13.52 -12.77 18.02
C LEU A 166 14.77 -12.34 17.25
N PHE A 167 14.64 -11.34 16.39
CA PHE A 167 15.77 -10.81 15.62
C PHE A 167 16.75 -10.02 16.47
N LEU A 168 16.31 -9.38 17.55
CA LEU A 168 17.19 -8.76 18.54
C LEU A 168 18.05 -9.82 19.25
N ILE A 169 17.45 -10.93 19.66
CA ILE A 169 18.15 -12.05 20.32
C ILE A 169 19.24 -12.62 19.41
N ILE A 170 18.85 -12.92 18.18
CA ILE A 170 19.75 -13.49 17.19
C ILE A 170 20.86 -12.51 16.82
N SER A 171 20.53 -11.22 16.68
CA SER A 171 21.51 -10.17 16.48
C SER A 171 22.56 -10.15 17.61
N LYS A 172 22.12 -10.22 18.87
CA LYS A 172 23.00 -10.27 20.05
C LYS A 172 23.88 -11.52 20.06
N GLU A 173 23.30 -12.71 19.84
CA GLU A 173 24.04 -13.98 19.78
C GLU A 173 25.10 -13.99 18.68
N MET A 174 24.83 -13.30 17.57
CA MET A 174 25.73 -13.21 16.41
C MET A 174 26.77 -12.08 16.55
N GLY A 175 26.75 -11.33 17.65
CA GLY A 175 27.69 -10.24 17.95
C GLY A 175 27.39 -8.92 17.23
N TYR A 176 26.14 -8.68 16.85
CA TYR A 176 25.65 -7.42 16.30
C TYR A 176 24.84 -6.66 17.35
N ASP A 177 24.54 -5.40 17.06
CA ASP A 177 23.70 -4.57 17.93
C ASP A 177 22.20 -4.71 17.64
N ARG A 178 21.38 -4.06 18.48
CA ARG A 178 19.93 -4.04 18.34
C ARG A 178 19.43 -3.42 17.02
N ILE A 179 20.15 -2.45 16.48
CA ILE A 179 19.76 -1.78 15.23
C ILE A 179 19.88 -2.74 14.06
N PHE A 180 20.93 -3.56 14.02
CA PHE A 180 21.07 -4.59 13.00
C PHE A 180 19.89 -5.59 13.03
N GLY A 181 19.54 -6.09 14.22
CA GLY A 181 18.39 -6.99 14.41
C GLY A 181 17.06 -6.36 13.97
N LEU A 182 16.81 -5.10 14.37
CA LEU A 182 15.62 -4.37 13.95
C LEU A 182 15.58 -4.14 12.43
N ALA A 183 16.72 -3.81 11.82
CA ALA A 183 16.83 -3.48 10.40
C ALA A 183 16.56 -4.70 9.49
N ILE A 184 16.92 -5.91 9.91
CA ILE A 184 16.58 -7.14 9.17
C ILE A 184 15.08 -7.24 8.92
N VAL A 185 14.27 -6.75 9.86
CA VAL A 185 12.82 -6.86 9.84
C VAL A 185 12.18 -5.58 9.30
N MET A 186 12.30 -4.49 10.05
CA MET A 186 11.51 -3.28 9.78
C MET A 186 11.98 -2.59 8.50
N VAL A 187 13.30 -2.41 8.32
CA VAL A 187 13.82 -1.76 7.12
C VAL A 187 13.54 -2.61 5.88
N ALA A 188 13.63 -3.94 5.97
CA ALA A 188 13.28 -4.82 4.86
C ALA A 188 11.79 -4.72 4.48
N ALA A 189 10.90 -4.73 5.47
CA ALA A 189 9.46 -4.61 5.26
C ALA A 189 9.09 -3.26 4.64
N ASP A 190 9.62 -2.17 5.21
CA ASP A 190 9.35 -0.80 4.76
C ASP A 190 9.91 -0.55 3.35
N VAL A 191 11.11 -1.06 3.04
CA VAL A 191 11.68 -0.97 1.68
C VAL A 191 10.85 -1.77 0.68
N GLY A 192 10.40 -2.98 1.07
CA GLY A 192 9.48 -3.78 0.26
C GLY A 192 8.19 -3.02 -0.04
N PHE A 193 7.58 -2.44 0.99
CA PHE A 193 6.35 -1.66 0.88
C PHE A 193 6.54 -0.39 0.04
N ALA A 194 7.65 0.33 0.21
CA ALA A 194 7.94 1.56 -0.52
C ALA A 194 8.22 1.31 -2.01
N ALA A 195 8.96 0.24 -2.34
CA ALA A 195 9.29 -0.10 -3.71
C ALA A 195 8.14 -0.82 -4.45
N ALA A 196 7.29 -1.53 -3.71
CA ALA A 196 6.06 -2.23 -4.10
C ALA A 196 5.89 -2.63 -5.58
N THR A 197 5.73 -3.93 -5.79
CA THR A 197 5.49 -4.53 -7.10
C THR A 197 4.01 -4.65 -7.43
N THR A 198 3.28 -5.41 -6.60
CA THR A 198 1.86 -5.72 -6.77
C THR A 198 1.05 -5.40 -5.52
N ASN A 199 1.65 -4.68 -4.57
CA ASN A 199 1.05 -4.35 -3.28
C ASN A 199 -0.34 -3.71 -3.50
N PRO A 200 -1.41 -4.32 -2.97
CA PRO A 200 -2.76 -3.85 -3.19
C PRO A 200 -3.01 -2.48 -2.55
N PHE A 201 -2.33 -2.16 -1.45
CA PHE A 201 -2.52 -0.93 -0.67
C PHE A 201 -1.88 0.30 -1.30
N THR A 202 -0.82 0.11 -2.10
CA THR A 202 -0.09 1.22 -2.72
C THR A 202 -0.31 1.23 -4.22
N VAL A 203 0.20 0.22 -4.92
CA VAL A 203 0.27 0.22 -6.39
C VAL A 203 -1.11 0.03 -7.00
N ASN A 204 -1.87 -0.98 -6.57
CA ASN A 204 -3.14 -1.30 -7.21
C ASN A 204 -4.18 -0.22 -6.94
N VAL A 205 -4.24 0.31 -5.70
CA VAL A 205 -5.06 1.47 -5.35
C VAL A 205 -4.71 2.68 -6.20
N ALA A 206 -3.43 3.05 -6.29
CA ALA A 206 -3.00 4.20 -7.07
C ALA A 206 -3.32 4.03 -8.56
N GLN A 207 -3.15 2.82 -9.10
CA GLN A 207 -3.50 2.50 -10.49
C GLN A 207 -5.01 2.56 -10.72
N GLY A 208 -5.82 2.09 -9.77
CA GLY A 208 -7.28 2.19 -9.84
C GLY A 208 -7.75 3.65 -9.85
N ILE A 209 -7.22 4.50 -8.96
CA ILE A 209 -7.54 5.94 -8.93
C ILE A 209 -7.09 6.63 -10.23
N ALA A 210 -5.90 6.28 -10.74
CA ALA A 210 -5.35 6.85 -11.96
C ALA A 210 -5.91 6.23 -13.26
N GLU A 211 -6.85 5.28 -13.15
CA GLU A 211 -7.47 4.58 -14.28
C GLU A 211 -6.43 3.89 -15.20
N LEU A 212 -5.33 3.41 -14.60
CA LEU A 212 -4.27 2.64 -15.25
C LEU A 212 -4.51 1.14 -15.06
N THR A 213 -4.03 0.30 -15.99
CA THR A 213 -4.19 -1.15 -15.77
C THR A 213 -3.36 -1.64 -14.60
N ILE A 214 -4.05 -2.40 -13.77
CA ILE A 214 -3.49 -3.04 -12.60
C ILE A 214 -2.34 -3.95 -13.03
N ASN A 215 -1.22 -3.88 -12.33
CA ASN A 215 -0.03 -4.71 -12.56
C ASN A 215 0.66 -4.57 -13.95
N GLY A 216 0.26 -3.61 -14.80
CA GLY A 216 0.86 -3.43 -16.13
C GLY A 216 2.36 -3.04 -16.13
N THR A 217 2.93 -2.66 -14.98
CA THR A 217 4.33 -2.22 -14.83
C THR A 217 5.17 -3.13 -13.92
N VAL A 218 4.68 -4.35 -13.63
CA VAL A 218 5.35 -5.29 -12.71
C VAL A 218 6.83 -5.54 -13.05
N PRO A 219 7.23 -5.79 -14.32
CA PRO A 219 8.65 -6.03 -14.63
C PRO A 219 9.56 -4.86 -14.23
N PHE A 220 9.14 -3.63 -14.51
CA PHE A 220 9.87 -2.43 -14.11
C PHE A 220 9.97 -2.32 -12.59
N ARG A 221 8.87 -2.58 -11.88
CA ARG A 221 8.83 -2.52 -10.41
C ARG A 221 9.69 -3.61 -9.75
N VAL A 222 9.76 -4.80 -10.34
CA VAL A 222 10.64 -5.88 -9.86
C VAL A 222 12.11 -5.47 -9.98
N LEU A 223 12.50 -4.84 -11.10
CA LEU A 223 13.85 -4.30 -11.26
C LEU A 223 14.14 -3.19 -10.25
N PHE A 224 13.19 -2.28 -10.04
CA PHE A 224 13.31 -1.21 -9.05
C PHE A 224 13.45 -1.75 -7.62
N LEU A 225 12.61 -2.70 -7.22
CA LEU A 225 12.70 -3.40 -5.95
C LEU A 225 14.07 -4.06 -5.78
N ALA A 226 14.53 -4.80 -6.80
CA ALA A 226 15.83 -5.48 -6.73
C ALA A 226 16.99 -4.49 -6.51
N ALA A 227 16.96 -3.34 -7.19
CA ALA A 227 17.98 -2.29 -7.06
C ALA A 227 17.98 -1.68 -5.64
N ILE A 228 16.82 -1.22 -5.16
CA ILE A 228 16.70 -0.59 -3.84
C ILE A 228 16.98 -1.59 -2.72
N LEU A 229 16.49 -2.82 -2.83
CA LEU A 229 16.72 -3.87 -1.85
C LEU A 229 18.19 -4.27 -1.78
N THR A 230 18.87 -4.39 -2.92
CA THR A 230 20.32 -4.69 -2.96
C THR A 230 21.13 -3.58 -2.29
N MET A 231 20.81 -2.31 -2.57
CA MET A 231 21.42 -1.17 -1.90
C MET A 231 21.19 -1.22 -0.38
N THR A 232 19.96 -1.56 0.04
CA THR A 232 19.57 -1.64 1.45
C THR A 232 20.30 -2.78 2.18
N ILE A 233 20.32 -3.97 1.59
CA ILE A 233 21.05 -5.13 2.13
C ILE A 233 22.53 -4.82 2.26
N PHE A 234 23.14 -4.21 1.24
CA PHE A 234 24.54 -3.79 1.29
C PHE A 234 24.79 -2.80 2.44
N TYR A 235 23.91 -1.82 2.62
CA TYR A 235 24.00 -0.85 3.71
C TYR A 235 23.90 -1.52 5.09
N VAL A 236 22.92 -2.40 5.30
CA VAL A 236 22.71 -3.11 6.57
C VAL A 236 23.89 -4.05 6.88
N LEU A 237 24.39 -4.80 5.90
CA LEU A 237 25.57 -5.65 6.08
C LEU A 237 26.83 -4.82 6.38
N ARG A 238 27.02 -3.68 5.71
CA ARG A 238 28.13 -2.77 5.98
C ARG A 238 28.05 -2.19 7.39
N TYR A 239 26.86 -1.81 7.85
CA TYR A 239 26.62 -1.35 9.21
C TYR A 239 26.94 -2.46 10.23
N GLY A 240 26.38 -3.65 10.03
CA GLY A 240 26.60 -4.79 10.90
C GLY A 240 28.08 -5.16 11.00
N ALA A 241 28.80 -5.21 9.88
CA ALA A 241 30.25 -5.49 9.87
C ALA A 241 31.06 -4.43 10.63
N LYS A 242 30.66 -3.16 10.57
CA LYS A 242 31.29 -2.05 11.29
C LYS A 242 31.10 -2.20 12.81
N VAL A 243 29.88 -2.51 13.25
CA VAL A 243 29.53 -2.69 14.66
C VAL A 243 30.16 -3.96 15.24
N LYS A 244 30.11 -5.07 14.50
CA LYS A 244 30.69 -6.34 14.93
C LYS A 244 32.22 -6.26 15.10
N LYS A 245 32.91 -5.48 14.26
CA LYS A 245 34.35 -5.25 14.38
C LYS A 245 34.72 -4.33 15.55
N ASP A 246 33.84 -3.38 15.88
CA ASP A 246 34.09 -2.33 16.86
C ASP A 246 32.76 -1.86 17.47
N PRO A 247 32.34 -2.43 18.62
CA PRO A 247 31.06 -2.12 19.25
C PRO A 247 30.85 -0.64 19.59
N SER A 248 31.93 0.15 19.74
CA SER A 248 31.84 1.59 19.99
C SER A 248 31.22 2.38 18.83
N LYS A 249 31.13 1.77 17.65
CA LYS A 249 30.50 2.33 16.45
C LYS A 249 29.01 2.06 16.35
N SER A 250 28.43 1.34 17.32
CA SER A 250 26.98 1.23 17.48
C SER A 250 26.36 2.61 17.67
N LEU A 251 25.23 2.87 17.01
CA LEU A 251 24.45 4.09 17.26
C LEU A 251 23.72 4.05 18.62
N MET A 252 23.69 2.88 19.26
CA MET A 252 23.10 2.63 20.59
C MET A 252 24.16 2.17 21.59
N LYS A 253 25.40 2.67 21.47
CA LYS A 253 26.55 2.25 22.29
C LYS A 253 26.40 2.55 23.80
N ASP A 254 25.60 3.57 24.14
CA ASP A 254 25.43 4.07 25.50
C ASP A 254 24.25 3.36 26.23
N ASP A 255 23.65 2.37 25.57
CA ASP A 255 22.49 1.63 26.06
C ASP A 255 22.86 0.14 26.12
N ASP A 256 22.78 -0.44 27.31
CA ASP A 256 23.12 -1.85 27.52
C ASP A 256 22.14 -2.74 26.76
N PHE A 257 22.68 -3.63 25.92
CA PHE A 257 21.86 -4.55 25.13
C PHE A 257 21.40 -5.73 25.99
N GLU A 258 20.66 -5.43 27.04
CA GLU A 258 19.97 -6.44 27.84
C GLU A 258 18.76 -6.94 27.07
N ILE A 259 18.73 -8.26 26.86
CA ILE A 259 17.51 -8.91 26.40
C ILE A 259 17.04 -9.66 27.62
N SER A 260 15.95 -9.20 28.23
CA SER A 260 15.21 -10.00 29.19
C SER A 260 14.96 -11.38 28.58
N HIS A 261 14.80 -12.44 29.38
CA HIS A 261 14.31 -13.72 28.87
C HIS A 261 12.91 -13.49 28.27
N ILE A 262 12.87 -13.15 26.98
CA ILE A 262 11.65 -13.06 26.21
C ILE A 262 11.36 -14.51 25.84
N ASP A 263 10.48 -15.15 26.59
CA ASP A 263 9.93 -16.45 26.20
C ASP A 263 9.09 -16.22 24.94
N PHE A 264 9.68 -16.50 23.79
CA PHE A 264 8.96 -16.55 22.53
C PHE A 264 8.27 -17.91 22.42
N GLU A 265 7.00 -17.89 22.04
CA GLU A 265 6.28 -19.11 21.71
C GLU A 265 6.99 -19.77 20.52
N LYS A 266 7.64 -20.90 20.79
CA LYS A 266 8.34 -21.67 19.76
C LYS A 266 7.30 -22.36 18.90
N ILE A 267 7.17 -21.94 17.65
CA ILE A 267 6.25 -22.53 16.70
C ILE A 267 7.04 -23.48 15.80
N GLU A 268 6.89 -24.77 16.03
CA GLU A 268 7.55 -25.76 15.19
C GLU A 268 6.95 -25.79 13.79
N LEU A 269 7.82 -25.92 12.78
CA LEU A 269 7.37 -26.02 11.40
C LEU A 269 6.72 -27.38 11.17
N THR A 270 5.41 -27.39 10.93
CA THR A 270 4.63 -28.58 10.61
C THR A 270 4.41 -28.71 9.12
N ASN A 271 4.00 -29.92 8.67
CA ASN A 271 3.60 -30.14 7.28
C ASN A 271 2.38 -29.26 6.89
N ALA A 272 1.52 -28.93 7.85
CA ALA A 272 0.40 -28.02 7.63
C ALA A 272 0.89 -26.61 7.29
N HIS A 273 1.88 -26.08 8.02
CA HIS A 273 2.49 -24.78 7.68
C HIS A 273 3.09 -24.76 6.27
N ILE A 274 3.83 -25.81 5.90
CA ILE A 274 4.45 -25.90 4.58
C ILE A 274 3.37 -25.99 3.49
N PHE A 275 2.34 -26.82 3.69
CA PHE A 275 1.26 -26.95 2.72
C PHE A 275 0.49 -25.63 2.56
N THR A 276 0.15 -24.96 3.65
CA THR A 276 -0.53 -23.65 3.60
C THR A 276 0.33 -22.60 2.90
N LEU A 277 1.65 -22.58 3.13
CA LEU A 277 2.57 -21.67 2.43
C LEU A 277 2.56 -21.94 0.92
N VAL A 278 2.78 -23.20 0.53
CA VAL A 278 2.87 -23.59 -0.89
C VAL A 278 1.53 -23.35 -1.60
N SER A 279 0.40 -23.71 -0.99
CA SER A 279 -0.91 -23.45 -1.56
C SER A 279 -1.17 -21.95 -1.71
N SER A 280 -0.77 -21.13 -0.73
CA SER A 280 -0.92 -19.67 -0.81
C SER A 280 -0.10 -19.06 -1.94
N ILE A 281 1.15 -19.51 -2.13
CA ILE A 281 2.01 -19.08 -3.24
C ILE A 281 1.40 -19.47 -4.59
N LEU A 282 0.93 -20.72 -4.72
CA LEU A 282 0.33 -21.20 -5.97
C LEU A 282 -0.94 -20.45 -6.33
N ILE A 283 -1.82 -20.19 -5.35
CA ILE A 283 -3.05 -19.41 -5.55
C ILE A 283 -2.69 -17.97 -5.91
N PHE A 284 -1.71 -17.36 -5.25
CA PHE A 284 -1.26 -16.00 -5.58
C PHE A 284 -0.72 -15.90 -7.01
N ILE A 285 0.12 -16.86 -7.45
CA ILE A 285 0.60 -16.93 -8.83
C ILE A 285 -0.57 -17.10 -9.81
N ALA A 286 -1.54 -17.96 -9.48
CA ALA A 286 -2.73 -18.14 -10.30
C ALA A 286 -3.56 -16.86 -10.41
N ILE A 287 -3.74 -16.10 -9.33
CA ILE A 287 -4.41 -14.79 -9.35
C ILE A 287 -3.67 -13.83 -10.28
N LEU A 288 -2.34 -13.70 -10.14
CA LEU A 288 -1.54 -12.82 -11.00
C LEU A 288 -1.66 -13.21 -12.48
N TRP A 289 -1.64 -14.51 -12.77
CA TRP A 289 -1.82 -15.01 -14.13
C TRP A 289 -3.22 -14.71 -14.68
N SER A 290 -4.26 -14.91 -13.87
CA SER A 290 -5.66 -14.65 -14.25
C SER A 290 -5.95 -13.17 -14.50
N VAL A 291 -5.34 -12.26 -13.75
CA VAL A 291 -5.45 -10.81 -14.01
C VAL A 291 -4.93 -10.46 -15.41
N ASN A 292 -3.79 -11.04 -15.80
CA ASN A 292 -3.18 -10.76 -17.10
C ASN A 292 -3.85 -11.51 -18.27
N SER A 293 -4.34 -12.73 -18.04
CA SER A 293 -4.80 -13.62 -19.12
C SER A 293 -6.31 -13.69 -19.28
N LEU A 294 -7.05 -13.55 -18.17
CA LEU A 294 -8.51 -13.70 -18.11
C LEU A 294 -9.23 -12.38 -17.83
N GLY A 295 -8.49 -11.28 -17.64
CA GLY A 295 -9.06 -9.97 -17.35
C GLY A 295 -9.71 -9.86 -15.98
N TRP A 296 -9.26 -10.67 -15.01
CA TRP A 296 -9.78 -10.61 -13.64
C TRP A 296 -9.63 -9.20 -13.05
N TRP A 297 -10.69 -8.75 -12.37
CA TRP A 297 -10.69 -7.51 -11.61
C TRP A 297 -10.73 -7.83 -10.11
N MET A 298 -11.02 -6.81 -9.29
CA MET A 298 -10.97 -6.88 -7.83
C MET A 298 -11.91 -7.95 -7.24
N ALA A 299 -13.08 -8.18 -7.84
CA ALA A 299 -14.04 -9.16 -7.34
C ALA A 299 -13.53 -10.61 -7.50
N GLU A 300 -13.02 -10.96 -8.68
CA GLU A 300 -12.48 -12.29 -8.95
C GLU A 300 -11.19 -12.52 -8.16
N MET A 301 -10.33 -11.49 -8.07
CA MET A 301 -9.13 -11.53 -7.21
C MET A 301 -9.51 -11.77 -5.74
N SER A 302 -10.51 -11.06 -5.22
CA SER A 302 -11.04 -11.26 -3.85
C SER A 302 -11.46 -12.71 -3.64
N GLY A 303 -12.17 -13.31 -4.61
CA GLY A 303 -12.56 -14.72 -4.57
C GLY A 303 -11.35 -15.67 -4.47
N GLY A 304 -10.28 -15.39 -5.22
CA GLY A 304 -9.02 -16.14 -5.12
C GLY A 304 -8.36 -16.02 -3.75
N PHE A 305 -8.33 -14.84 -3.15
CA PHE A 305 -7.80 -14.64 -1.79
C PHE A 305 -8.69 -15.31 -0.73
N ILE A 306 -10.02 -15.28 -0.88
CA ILE A 306 -10.93 -16.02 0.01
C ILE A 306 -10.66 -17.52 -0.08
N LEU A 307 -10.47 -18.06 -1.28
CA LEU A 307 -10.09 -19.47 -1.48
C LEU A 307 -8.78 -19.80 -0.76
N MET A 308 -7.81 -18.89 -0.79
CA MET A 308 -6.55 -19.00 -0.05
C MET A 308 -6.78 -19.15 1.47
N ALA A 309 -7.62 -18.29 2.05
CA ALA A 309 -7.97 -18.39 3.47
C ALA A 309 -8.73 -19.69 3.79
N ILE A 310 -9.67 -20.12 2.95
CA ILE A 310 -10.41 -21.38 3.16
C ILE A 310 -9.45 -22.57 3.19
N ILE A 311 -8.53 -22.66 2.24
CA ILE A 311 -7.54 -23.74 2.20
C ILE A 311 -6.65 -23.70 3.44
N ALA A 312 -6.21 -22.51 3.85
CA ALA A 312 -5.41 -22.34 5.06
C ALA A 312 -6.13 -22.83 6.33
N VAL A 313 -7.42 -22.51 6.49
CA VAL A 313 -8.24 -22.96 7.62
C VAL A 313 -8.38 -24.48 7.63
N VAL A 314 -8.67 -25.08 6.47
CA VAL A 314 -8.85 -26.54 6.35
C VAL A 314 -7.56 -27.29 6.66
N VAL A 315 -6.43 -26.85 6.09
CA VAL A 315 -5.13 -27.50 6.22
C VAL A 315 -4.58 -27.37 7.64
N SER A 316 -4.68 -26.18 8.21
CA SER A 316 -4.23 -25.90 9.59
C SER A 316 -5.21 -26.40 10.65
N LYS A 317 -6.37 -26.94 10.24
CA LYS A 317 -7.47 -27.38 11.14
C LYS A 317 -7.87 -26.29 12.13
N LEU A 318 -7.86 -25.03 11.67
CA LEU A 318 -8.18 -23.88 12.51
C LEU A 318 -9.69 -23.90 12.80
N PRO A 319 -10.14 -23.79 14.07
CA PRO A 319 -11.56 -23.68 14.38
C PRO A 319 -12.18 -22.51 13.63
N VAL A 320 -13.38 -22.72 13.05
CA VAL A 320 -14.04 -21.71 12.21
C VAL A 320 -14.24 -20.40 12.97
N ASP A 321 -14.61 -20.46 14.25
CA ASP A 321 -14.79 -19.28 15.09
C ASP A 321 -13.49 -18.47 15.25
N GLU A 322 -12.35 -19.15 15.34
CA GLU A 322 -11.04 -18.48 15.41
C GLU A 322 -10.66 -17.89 14.05
N ALA A 323 -10.95 -18.59 12.96
CA ALA A 323 -10.72 -18.09 11.61
C ALA A 323 -11.54 -16.82 11.33
N VAL A 324 -12.82 -16.80 11.70
CA VAL A 324 -13.69 -15.62 11.53
C VAL A 324 -13.21 -14.46 12.39
N LYS A 325 -12.81 -14.69 13.65
CA LYS A 325 -12.23 -13.64 14.50
C LYS A 325 -10.94 -13.08 13.91
N ALA A 326 -10.06 -13.94 13.39
CA ALA A 326 -8.83 -13.53 12.73
C ALA A 326 -9.12 -12.73 11.45
N PHE A 327 -10.12 -13.14 10.67
CA PHE A 327 -10.56 -12.42 9.48
C PHE A 327 -11.10 -11.02 9.80
N ILE A 328 -11.98 -10.90 10.80
CA ILE A 328 -12.51 -9.60 11.23
C ILE A 328 -11.39 -8.70 11.74
N LYS A 329 -10.49 -9.23 12.57
CA LYS A 329 -9.35 -8.46 13.08
C LYS A 329 -8.47 -7.94 11.93
N GLY A 330 -8.18 -8.78 10.93
CA GLY A 330 -7.43 -8.36 9.76
C GLY A 330 -8.16 -7.29 8.93
N MET A 331 -9.50 -7.33 8.86
CA MET A 331 -10.27 -6.24 8.25
C MET A 331 -10.19 -4.93 9.06
N GLU A 332 -10.26 -5.02 10.39
CA GLU A 332 -10.19 -3.87 11.31
C GLU A 332 -8.87 -3.11 11.15
N GLU A 333 -7.75 -3.84 11.06
CA GLU A 333 -6.42 -3.27 10.81
C GLU A 333 -6.37 -2.50 9.49
N MET A 334 -7.19 -2.90 8.49
CA MET A 334 -7.23 -2.27 7.18
C MET A 334 -8.25 -1.13 7.03
N VAL A 335 -9.02 -0.79 8.06
CA VAL A 335 -10.07 0.26 7.97
C VAL A 335 -9.51 1.59 7.52
N VAL A 336 -8.38 2.04 8.09
CA VAL A 336 -7.81 3.35 7.72
C VAL A 336 -7.35 3.35 6.27
N ALA A 337 -6.62 2.31 5.85
CA ALA A 337 -6.12 2.17 4.48
C ALA A 337 -7.26 2.12 3.46
N ALA A 338 -8.31 1.33 3.72
CA ALA A 338 -9.47 1.22 2.84
C ALA A 338 -10.23 2.56 2.72
N MET A 339 -10.50 3.22 3.85
CA MET A 339 -11.27 4.47 3.86
C MET A 339 -10.52 5.65 3.22
N VAL A 340 -9.18 5.68 3.31
CA VAL A 340 -8.36 6.68 2.60
C VAL A 340 -8.63 6.68 1.10
N VAL A 341 -8.90 5.52 0.48
CA VAL A 341 -9.22 5.42 -0.95
C VAL A 341 -10.47 6.21 -1.29
N GLY A 342 -11.57 6.00 -0.56
CA GLY A 342 -12.83 6.70 -0.82
C GLY A 342 -12.73 8.20 -0.58
N PHE A 343 -12.01 8.62 0.46
CA PHE A 343 -11.74 10.03 0.73
C PHE A 343 -10.91 10.67 -0.39
N ALA A 344 -9.87 9.97 -0.87
CA ALA A 344 -9.04 10.43 -1.98
C ALA A 344 -9.86 10.52 -3.28
N ARG A 345 -10.71 9.53 -3.57
CA ARG A 345 -11.63 9.58 -4.73
C ARG A 345 -12.61 10.75 -4.62
N GLY A 346 -13.03 11.13 -3.42
CA GLY A 346 -13.84 12.33 -3.20
C GLY A 346 -13.19 13.63 -3.71
N ILE A 347 -11.86 13.73 -3.69
CA ILE A 347 -11.14 14.87 -4.29
C ILE A 347 -11.39 14.90 -5.80
N GLN A 348 -11.21 13.75 -6.47
CA GLN A 348 -11.44 13.63 -7.91
C GLN A 348 -12.90 13.88 -8.28
N VAL A 349 -13.86 13.40 -7.48
CA VAL A 349 -15.29 13.70 -7.66
C VAL A 349 -15.52 15.20 -7.65
N GLY A 350 -14.98 15.93 -6.66
CA GLY A 350 -15.09 17.39 -6.61
C GLY A 350 -14.42 18.11 -7.80
N LEU A 351 -13.23 17.66 -8.22
CA LEU A 351 -12.53 18.23 -9.37
C LEU A 351 -13.28 17.98 -10.70
N ASN A 352 -13.93 16.83 -10.84
CA ASN A 352 -14.75 16.47 -11.99
C ASN A 352 -16.06 17.25 -12.01
N ASP A 353 -16.75 17.35 -10.88
CA ASP A 353 -17.99 18.12 -10.75
C ASP A 353 -17.78 19.59 -11.16
N GLY A 354 -16.66 20.20 -10.77
CA GLY A 354 -16.30 21.56 -11.19
C GLY A 354 -15.68 21.68 -12.58
N GLN A 355 -15.47 20.55 -13.26
CA GLN A 355 -14.76 20.45 -14.54
C GLN A 355 -13.40 21.18 -14.54
N ILE A 356 -12.65 21.09 -13.43
CA ILE A 356 -11.31 21.70 -13.31
C ILE A 356 -10.17 20.69 -13.38
N LEU A 357 -10.46 19.38 -13.30
CA LEU A 357 -9.44 18.33 -13.39
C LEU A 357 -8.62 18.44 -14.68
N ASP A 358 -9.29 18.57 -15.82
CA ASP A 358 -8.64 18.65 -17.13
C ASP A 358 -7.86 19.95 -17.32
N THR A 359 -8.33 21.06 -16.73
CA THR A 359 -7.58 22.33 -16.69
C THR A 359 -6.26 22.18 -15.91
N LEU A 360 -6.28 21.48 -14.78
CA LEU A 360 -5.08 21.20 -14.00
C LEU A 360 -4.10 20.33 -14.78
N ILE A 361 -4.59 19.27 -15.44
CA ILE A 361 -3.80 18.39 -16.30
C ILE A 361 -3.17 19.18 -17.46
N PHE A 362 -3.97 19.99 -18.17
CA PHE A 362 -3.49 20.83 -19.27
C PHE A 362 -2.37 21.78 -18.82
N SER A 363 -2.54 22.41 -17.65
CA SER A 363 -1.55 23.33 -17.09
C SER A 363 -0.25 22.62 -16.73
N ALA A 364 -0.34 21.48 -16.04
CA ALA A 364 0.84 20.67 -15.69
C ALA A 364 1.58 20.15 -16.93
N ALA A 365 0.85 19.62 -17.92
CA ALA A 365 1.44 19.14 -19.18
C ALA A 365 2.11 20.27 -19.99
N SER A 366 1.53 21.48 -19.98
CA SER A 366 2.10 22.64 -20.67
C SER A 366 3.41 23.11 -20.05
N ILE A 367 3.56 23.00 -18.71
CA ILE A 367 4.83 23.29 -18.03
C ILE A 367 5.90 22.26 -18.44
N LEU A 368 5.53 20.98 -18.50
CA LEU A 368 6.46 19.91 -18.89
C LEU A 368 6.91 20.01 -20.34
N LYS A 369 6.09 20.53 -21.27
CA LYS A 369 6.50 20.79 -22.66
C LYS A 369 7.67 21.77 -22.78
N ASN A 370 7.88 22.62 -21.77
CA ASN A 370 8.97 23.59 -21.75
C ASN A 370 10.22 23.05 -21.06
N PHE A 371 10.22 21.81 -20.57
CA PHE A 371 11.42 21.15 -20.06
C PHE A 371 12.24 20.60 -21.24
N PRO A 372 13.57 20.80 -21.25
CA PRO A 372 14.42 20.20 -22.28
C PRO A 372 14.35 18.67 -22.17
N ASN A 373 14.18 18.01 -23.33
CA ASN A 373 14.13 16.55 -23.47
C ASN A 373 15.40 15.85 -22.96
#